data_AF-A0A514WLP5-F1
#
_entry.id   AF-A0A514WLP5-F1
#
_cell.length_a   1.000
_cell.length_b   1.000
_cell.length_c   1.000
_cell.angle_alpha   90.00
_cell.angle_beta   90.00
_cell.angle_gamma   90.00
#
_symmetry.space_group_name_H-M   'P 1'
#
loop_
_entity.id
_entity.type
_entity.pdbx_description
1 polymer ?
#
loop_
_entity_poly.entity_id
_entity_poly.type
_entity_poly.pdbx_seq_one_letter_code
_entity_poly.pdbx_strand_id
1 'polypeptide(L)'
;MGRLVGSLMGSVAAMTSLAPSAYAAVPTSGQRVAEALAQAQAARDGGDSETLARALGVIDRSGAHPLDGWTGADPVPEWRSTVAPAGSPLRGSPLGPGYRLGKVPAGQSDSFEQVFLSGRKASVSVATQGGKPVSLRVTDGDKRIVCQSGKDGPACNWVPLFTQRYRIEVHNGGQYLANYYLVVD
;
A
#
# COMPACT_ATOMS: atom_id res chain seq x y z
N MET A 1 66.49 -45.67 17.37
CA MET A 1 65.07 -45.79 17.77
C MET A 1 64.45 -44.40 17.80
N GLY A 2 63.52 -44.12 16.88
CA GLY A 2 63.04 -42.78 16.51
C GLY A 2 61.99 -42.18 17.46
N ARG A 3 62.03 -40.85 17.56
CA ARG A 3 61.24 -39.97 18.42
C ARG A 3 59.79 -39.78 17.92
N LEU A 4 58.90 -39.55 18.89
CA LEU A 4 57.50 -39.14 18.74
C LEU A 4 57.32 -37.95 17.78
N VAL A 5 56.34 -38.05 16.88
CA VAL A 5 55.82 -36.93 16.09
C VAL A 5 54.36 -36.71 16.51
N GLY A 6 54.12 -35.62 17.22
CA GLY A 6 52.78 -35.12 17.54
C GLY A 6 52.16 -34.43 16.32
N SER A 7 50.91 -34.75 16.01
CA SER A 7 50.10 -34.01 15.03
C SER A 7 49.14 -33.06 15.75
N LEU A 8 49.33 -31.78 15.50
CA LEU A 8 48.44 -30.69 15.89
C LEU A 8 47.17 -30.74 15.02
N MET A 9 46.01 -31.00 15.63
CA MET A 9 44.71 -30.75 15.00
C MET A 9 44.45 -29.24 14.97
N GLY A 10 44.60 -28.63 13.80
CA GLY A 10 44.18 -27.24 13.54
C GLY A 10 42.66 -27.14 13.48
N SER A 11 42.07 -26.33 14.34
CA SER A 11 40.64 -26.01 14.33
C SER A 11 40.35 -25.01 13.21
N VAL A 12 39.53 -25.41 12.24
CA VAL A 12 38.99 -24.52 11.20
C VAL A 12 37.81 -23.76 11.82
N ALA A 13 38.00 -22.47 12.09
CA ALA A 13 36.92 -21.59 12.51
C ALA A 13 35.97 -21.34 11.34
N ALA A 14 34.76 -21.89 11.41
CA ALA A 14 33.67 -21.60 10.48
C ALA A 14 33.22 -20.15 10.67
N MET A 15 33.58 -19.27 9.72
CA MET A 15 33.02 -17.93 9.63
C MET A 15 31.57 -18.04 9.16
N THR A 16 30.63 -17.92 10.10
CA THR A 16 29.21 -17.78 9.81
C THR A 16 28.98 -16.39 9.23
N SER A 17 28.78 -16.32 7.91
CA SER A 17 28.36 -15.11 7.22
C SER A 17 26.90 -14.82 7.61
N LEU A 18 26.69 -13.82 8.46
CA LEU A 18 25.37 -13.28 8.76
C LEU A 18 24.89 -12.50 7.52
N ALA A 19 23.98 -13.09 6.75
CA ALA A 19 23.23 -12.35 5.75
C ALA A 19 22.46 -11.21 6.44
N PRO A 20 22.42 -9.99 5.88
CA PRO A 20 21.64 -8.91 6.46
C PRO A 20 20.16 -9.30 6.45
N SER A 21 19.57 -9.40 7.64
CA SER A 21 18.12 -9.50 7.80
C SER A 21 17.46 -8.33 7.06
N ALA A 22 16.65 -8.64 6.06
CA ALA A 22 15.74 -7.67 5.47
C ALA A 22 14.77 -7.23 6.57
N TYR A 23 15.03 -6.07 7.17
CA TYR A 23 14.04 -5.41 8.03
C TYR A 23 12.80 -5.17 7.17
N ALA A 24 11.71 -5.89 7.45
CA ALA A 24 10.43 -5.62 6.81
C ALA A 24 10.08 -4.16 7.07
N ALA A 25 9.95 -3.37 6.00
CA ALA A 25 9.62 -1.95 6.11
C ALA A 25 8.25 -1.80 6.80
N VAL A 26 8.16 -0.90 7.79
CA VAL A 26 6.87 -0.61 8.44
C VAL A 26 5.92 0.01 7.41
N PRO A 27 4.69 -0.52 7.24
CA PRO A 27 3.73 0.02 6.28
C PRO A 27 3.45 1.51 6.53
N THR A 28 3.35 2.30 5.46
CA THR A 28 2.96 3.71 5.57
C THR A 28 1.51 3.86 6.03
N SER A 29 1.13 5.08 6.44
CA SER A 29 -0.28 5.36 6.77
C SER A 29 -1.20 5.03 5.60
N GLY A 30 -0.85 5.53 4.41
CA GLY A 30 -1.59 5.25 3.18
C GLY A 30 -1.68 3.76 2.84
N GLN A 31 -0.61 2.99 3.07
CA GLN A 31 -0.63 1.55 2.84
C GLN A 31 -1.61 0.83 3.77
N ARG A 32 -1.60 1.16 5.06
CA ARG A 32 -2.56 0.59 6.01
C ARG A 32 -4.01 0.92 5.66
N VAL A 33 -4.27 2.13 5.18
CA VAL A 33 -5.62 2.54 4.73
C VAL A 33 -6.02 1.78 3.47
N ALA A 34 -5.12 1.63 2.49
CA ALA A 34 -5.40 0.87 1.28
C ALA A 34 -5.75 -0.59 1.60
N GLU A 35 -4.94 -1.23 2.46
CA GLU A 35 -5.19 -2.58 2.95
C GLU A 35 -6.51 -2.68 3.72
N ALA A 36 -6.83 -1.71 4.58
CA ALA A 36 -8.10 -1.67 5.30
C ALA A 36 -9.30 -1.54 4.36
N LEU A 37 -9.23 -0.71 3.33
CA LEU A 37 -10.30 -0.58 2.32
C LEU A 37 -10.51 -1.90 1.55
N ALA A 38 -9.41 -2.56 1.15
CA ALA A 38 -9.48 -3.86 0.48
C ALA A 38 -10.04 -4.97 1.39
N GLN A 39 -9.66 -4.98 2.66
CA GLN A 39 -10.20 -5.90 3.68
C GLN A 39 -11.67 -5.63 3.96
N ALA A 40 -12.09 -4.37 4.06
CA ALA A 40 -13.48 -3.98 4.26
C ALA A 40 -14.36 -4.48 3.11
N GLN A 41 -13.94 -4.28 1.86
CA GLN A 41 -14.65 -4.84 0.69
C GLN A 41 -14.77 -6.37 0.79
N ALA A 42 -13.67 -7.06 1.05
CA ALA A 42 -13.67 -8.52 1.16
C ALA A 42 -14.61 -9.03 2.27
N ALA A 43 -14.59 -8.36 3.43
CA ALA A 43 -15.43 -8.69 4.56
C ALA A 43 -16.92 -8.41 4.27
N ARG A 44 -17.23 -7.29 3.61
CA ARG A 44 -18.59 -6.95 3.17
C ARG A 44 -19.14 -8.01 2.20
N ASP A 45 -18.35 -8.40 1.21
CA ASP A 45 -18.73 -9.41 0.22
C ASP A 45 -18.89 -10.80 0.85
N GLY A 46 -18.08 -11.12 1.87
CA GLY A 46 -18.12 -12.38 2.60
C GLY A 46 -19.12 -12.43 3.77
N GLY A 47 -19.77 -11.32 4.11
CA GLY A 47 -20.67 -11.22 5.27
C GLY A 47 -19.97 -11.23 6.64
N ASP A 48 -18.64 -11.03 6.68
CA ASP A 48 -17.84 -10.99 7.91
C ASP A 48 -17.93 -9.60 8.56
N SER A 49 -18.94 -9.44 9.42
CA SER A 49 -19.21 -8.16 10.10
C SER A 49 -18.10 -7.74 11.07
N GLU A 50 -17.38 -8.70 11.65
CA GLU A 50 -16.33 -8.41 12.64
C GLU A 50 -15.08 -7.86 11.96
N THR A 51 -14.65 -8.50 10.86
CA THR A 51 -13.55 -7.99 10.03
C THR A 51 -13.91 -6.65 9.39
N LEU A 52 -15.16 -6.49 8.94
CA LEU A 52 -15.64 -5.21 8.41
C LEU A 52 -15.53 -4.09 9.44
N ALA A 53 -16.01 -4.31 10.66
CA ALA A 53 -15.95 -3.32 11.73
C ALA A 53 -14.49 -2.94 12.11
N ARG A 54 -13.58 -3.93 12.17
CA ARG A 54 -12.15 -3.66 12.42
C ARG A 54 -11.52 -2.80 11.34
N ALA A 55 -11.78 -3.13 10.07
CA ALA A 55 -11.24 -2.40 8.92
C ALA A 55 -11.77 -0.96 8.88
N LEU A 56 -13.07 -0.76 9.13
CA LEU A 56 -13.69 0.56 9.27
C LEU A 56 -13.04 1.38 10.39
N GLY A 57 -12.73 0.76 11.54
CA GLY A 57 -12.02 1.44 12.62
C GLY A 57 -10.62 1.94 12.23
N VAL A 58 -9.92 1.25 11.32
CA VAL A 58 -8.63 1.74 10.77
C VAL A 58 -8.86 2.96 9.88
N ILE A 59 -9.85 2.88 8.98
CA ILE A 59 -10.22 3.97 8.06
C ILE A 59 -10.60 5.22 8.86
N ASP A 60 -11.48 5.08 9.86
CA ASP A 60 -11.99 6.20 10.65
C ASP A 60 -10.87 6.91 11.44
N ARG A 61 -10.03 6.13 12.16
CA ARG A 61 -8.90 6.69 12.92
C ARG A 61 -7.86 7.37 12.04
N SER A 62 -7.71 6.95 10.79
CA SER A 62 -6.78 7.55 9.85
C SER A 62 -7.26 8.92 9.32
N GLY A 63 -8.55 9.22 9.46
CA GLY A 63 -9.15 10.40 8.84
C GLY A 63 -9.24 10.30 7.32
N ALA A 64 -9.14 9.09 6.77
CA ALA A 64 -9.19 8.86 5.34
C ALA A 64 -10.54 9.29 4.76
N HIS A 65 -10.50 9.96 3.61
CA HIS A 65 -11.66 10.49 2.93
C HIS A 65 -11.56 10.24 1.42
N PRO A 66 -12.68 10.27 0.67
CA PRO A 66 -12.64 10.22 -0.78
C PRO A 66 -11.67 11.28 -1.33
N LEU A 67 -10.90 10.91 -2.34
CA LEU A 67 -9.91 11.77 -2.98
C LEU A 67 -10.61 12.97 -3.63
N ASP A 68 -10.07 14.17 -3.44
CA ASP A 68 -10.66 15.39 -4.00
C ASP A 68 -10.77 15.30 -5.54
N GLY A 69 -11.93 15.66 -6.06
CA GLY A 69 -12.22 15.61 -7.50
C GLY A 69 -12.50 14.21 -8.06
N TRP A 70 -12.43 13.15 -7.25
CA TRP A 70 -12.91 11.83 -7.65
C TRP A 70 -14.45 11.80 -7.66
N THR A 71 -15.04 11.34 -8.75
CA THR A 71 -16.50 11.29 -8.97
C THR A 71 -17.09 9.88 -8.82
N GLY A 72 -16.28 8.90 -8.42
CA GLY A 72 -16.77 7.55 -8.17
C GLY A 72 -17.59 7.46 -6.88
N ALA A 73 -18.38 6.39 -6.76
CA ALA A 73 -19.15 6.14 -5.55
C ALA A 73 -18.22 5.69 -4.41
N ASP A 74 -18.22 6.44 -3.31
CA ASP A 74 -17.58 6.03 -2.06
C ASP A 74 -18.37 4.88 -1.41
N PRO A 75 -17.78 3.68 -1.25
CA PRO A 75 -18.48 2.54 -0.66
C PRO A 75 -18.51 2.58 0.88
N VAL A 76 -17.67 3.40 1.53
CA VAL A 76 -17.49 3.36 2.98
C VAL A 76 -18.77 3.75 3.75
N PRO A 77 -19.58 4.75 3.32
CA PRO A 77 -20.85 5.06 3.97
C PRO A 77 -21.84 3.89 3.96
N GLU A 78 -21.93 3.13 2.86
CA GLU A 78 -22.78 1.94 2.78
C GLU A 78 -22.30 0.88 3.79
N TRP A 79 -21.00 0.59 3.81
CA TRP A 79 -20.44 -0.40 4.75
C TRP A 79 -20.71 -0.04 6.21
N ARG A 80 -20.56 1.23 6.59
CA ARG A 80 -20.86 1.72 7.94
C ARG A 80 -22.31 1.47 8.33
N SER A 81 -23.24 1.52 7.39
CA SER A 81 -24.67 1.25 7.65
C SER A 81 -24.98 -0.21 7.93
N THR A 82 -24.07 -1.13 7.57
CA THR A 82 -24.26 -2.59 7.71
C THR A 82 -23.67 -3.17 9.00
N VAL A 83 -22.83 -2.42 9.71
CA VAL A 83 -22.25 -2.83 10.99
C VAL A 83 -22.94 -2.11 12.14
N ALA A 84 -23.01 -2.75 13.30
CA ALA A 84 -23.46 -2.07 14.51
C ALA A 84 -22.55 -0.86 14.78
N PRO A 85 -23.08 0.31 15.18
CA PRO A 85 -22.28 1.49 15.43
C PRO A 85 -21.20 1.19 16.47
N ALA A 86 -19.94 1.24 16.06
CA ALA A 86 -18.80 1.05 16.94
C ALA A 86 -18.55 2.35 17.73
N GLY A 87 -19.43 2.67 18.69
CA GLY A 87 -19.32 3.90 19.47
C GLY A 87 -19.37 5.18 18.63
N SER A 88 -19.06 6.32 19.25
CA SER A 88 -19.02 7.60 18.54
C SER A 88 -17.90 7.56 17.48
N PRO A 89 -18.15 7.93 16.22
CA PRO A 89 -17.13 7.85 15.17
C PRO A 89 -15.95 8.72 15.57
N LEU A 90 -14.79 8.08 15.80
CA LEU A 90 -13.54 8.78 16.02
C LEU A 90 -13.21 9.50 14.72
N ARG A 91 -13.38 10.83 14.69
CA ARG A 91 -12.91 11.64 13.58
C ARG A 91 -11.39 11.71 13.65
N GLY A 92 -10.72 11.04 12.73
CA GLY A 92 -9.29 11.23 12.49
C GLY A 92 -8.94 12.65 12.01
N SER A 93 -7.69 12.86 11.66
CA SER A 93 -7.21 14.17 11.16
C SER A 93 -8.01 14.61 9.93
N PRO A 94 -8.46 15.88 9.83
CA PRO A 94 -9.11 16.40 8.63
C PRO A 94 -8.18 16.47 7.41
N LEU A 95 -6.87 16.29 7.62
CA LEU A 95 -5.84 16.18 6.58
C LEU A 95 -5.39 14.72 6.40
N GLY A 96 -6.29 13.77 6.65
CA GLY A 96 -6.02 12.35 6.44
C GLY A 96 -5.80 12.03 4.95
N PRO A 97 -5.40 10.79 4.64
CA PRO A 97 -5.09 10.42 3.27
C PRO A 97 -6.36 10.35 2.40
N GLY A 98 -6.25 10.80 1.15
CA GLY A 98 -7.33 10.72 0.17
C GLY A 98 -7.37 9.35 -0.50
N TYR A 99 -8.55 8.74 -0.69
CA TYR A 99 -8.68 7.44 -1.36
C TYR A 99 -9.66 7.44 -2.54
N ARG A 100 -9.45 6.51 -3.48
CA ARG A 100 -10.42 6.19 -4.53
C ARG A 100 -10.50 4.71 -4.78
N LEU A 101 -11.68 4.26 -5.21
CA LEU A 101 -11.89 2.94 -5.81
C LEU A 101 -11.67 3.03 -7.32
N GLY A 102 -11.02 2.02 -7.89
CA GLY A 102 -10.88 1.85 -9.33
C GLY A 102 -10.98 0.40 -9.76
N LYS A 103 -11.04 0.21 -11.08
CA LYS A 103 -11.10 -1.11 -11.71
C LYS A 103 -10.17 -1.13 -12.90
N VAL A 104 -9.37 -2.17 -13.03
CA VAL A 104 -8.42 -2.32 -14.13
C VAL A 104 -8.51 -3.73 -14.72
N PRO A 105 -8.87 -3.90 -16.01
CA PRO A 105 -8.88 -5.20 -16.67
C PRO A 105 -7.50 -5.86 -16.70
N ALA A 106 -7.47 -7.17 -16.97
CA ALA A 106 -6.21 -7.92 -17.09
C ALA A 106 -5.30 -7.32 -18.17
N GLY A 107 -4.02 -7.12 -17.84
CA GLY A 107 -3.02 -6.56 -18.76
C GLY A 107 -3.19 -5.07 -19.08
N GLN A 108 -4.17 -4.39 -18.48
CA GLN A 108 -4.46 -2.97 -18.73
C GLN A 108 -3.92 -2.09 -17.60
N SER A 109 -3.97 -0.78 -17.83
CA SER A 109 -3.65 0.24 -16.84
C SER A 109 -4.80 1.22 -16.66
N ASP A 110 -5.04 1.65 -15.42
CA ASP A 110 -5.89 2.81 -15.10
C ASP A 110 -4.98 3.97 -14.70
N SER A 111 -5.30 5.20 -15.13
CA SER A 111 -4.45 6.36 -14.91
C SER A 111 -5.25 7.58 -14.50
N PHE A 112 -4.70 8.38 -13.61
CA PHE A 112 -5.28 9.63 -13.16
C PHE A 112 -4.19 10.59 -12.69
N GLU A 113 -4.57 11.83 -12.44
CA GLU A 113 -3.64 12.90 -12.14
C GLU A 113 -3.90 13.49 -10.76
N GLN A 114 -2.82 13.79 -10.05
CA GLN A 114 -2.87 14.37 -8.71
C GLN A 114 -1.82 15.47 -8.59
N VAL A 115 -2.18 16.59 -7.95
CA VAL A 115 -1.22 17.62 -7.61
C VAL A 115 -0.54 17.26 -6.31
N PHE A 116 0.80 17.30 -6.32
CA PHE A 116 1.62 17.16 -5.12
C PHE A 116 2.41 18.44 -4.89
N LEU A 117 2.59 18.80 -3.62
CA LEU A 117 3.27 20.04 -3.23
C LEU A 117 4.77 19.81 -3.05
N SER A 118 5.57 20.74 -3.55
CA SER A 118 7.04 20.72 -3.39
C SER A 118 7.46 20.67 -1.92
N GLY A 119 8.48 19.87 -1.63
CA GLY A 119 9.06 19.75 -0.28
C GLY A 119 8.21 18.99 0.74
N ARG A 120 6.98 18.57 0.39
CA ARG A 120 6.16 17.69 1.23
C ARG A 120 6.38 16.24 0.84
N LYS A 121 6.53 15.35 1.82
CA LYS A 121 6.55 13.92 1.54
C LYS A 121 5.23 13.53 0.88
N ALA A 122 5.33 12.80 -0.23
CA ALA A 122 4.22 12.26 -1.00
C ALA A 122 4.24 10.73 -0.90
N SER A 123 3.07 10.12 -0.76
CA SER A 123 2.86 8.69 -0.79
C SER A 123 1.69 8.33 -1.71
N VAL A 124 1.84 7.25 -2.46
CA VAL A 124 0.75 6.60 -3.18
C VAL A 124 0.80 5.13 -2.84
N SER A 125 -0.30 4.58 -2.34
CA SER A 125 -0.42 3.16 -2.01
C SER A 125 -1.61 2.56 -2.74
N VAL A 126 -1.51 1.29 -3.11
CA VAL A 126 -2.61 0.55 -3.73
C VAL A 126 -2.85 -0.76 -2.98
N ALA A 127 -4.09 -1.22 -2.95
CA ALA A 127 -4.40 -2.56 -2.49
C ALA A 127 -5.56 -3.11 -3.32
N THR A 128 -5.63 -4.42 -3.46
CA THR A 128 -6.69 -5.11 -4.19
C THR A 128 -7.37 -6.10 -3.27
N GLN A 129 -8.65 -6.36 -3.55
CA GLN A 129 -9.36 -7.45 -2.89
C GLN A 129 -8.66 -8.78 -3.19
N GLY A 130 -8.28 -9.51 -2.13
CA GLY A 130 -7.59 -10.79 -2.25
C GLY A 130 -6.14 -10.70 -2.75
N GLY A 131 -5.50 -9.52 -2.71
CA GLY A 131 -4.07 -9.38 -3.03
C GLY A 131 -3.71 -9.64 -4.49
N LYS A 132 -4.66 -9.44 -5.41
CA LYS A 132 -4.41 -9.53 -6.85
C LYS A 132 -3.23 -8.63 -7.26
N PRO A 133 -2.34 -9.10 -8.16
CA PRO A 133 -1.11 -8.39 -8.49
C PRO A 133 -1.41 -7.12 -9.29
N VAL A 134 -1.18 -5.98 -8.65
CA VAL A 134 -1.16 -4.66 -9.31
C VAL A 134 0.15 -3.94 -8.99
N SER A 135 0.60 -3.10 -9.89
CA SER A 135 1.78 -2.25 -9.71
C SER A 135 1.45 -0.79 -9.94
N LEU A 136 2.23 0.09 -9.30
CA LEU A 136 2.15 1.53 -9.45
C LEU A 136 3.27 2.02 -10.34
N ARG A 137 2.97 3.04 -11.15
CA ARG A 137 3.96 3.89 -11.80
C ARG A 137 3.53 5.33 -11.61
N VAL A 138 4.43 6.15 -11.09
CA VAL A 138 4.21 7.58 -10.89
C VAL A 138 5.19 8.34 -11.77
N THR A 139 4.65 9.23 -12.60
CA THR A 139 5.42 10.11 -13.48
C THR A 139 5.15 11.58 -13.19
N ASP A 140 6.16 12.40 -13.35
CA ASP A 140 6.10 13.85 -13.15
C ASP A 140 5.56 14.58 -14.40
N GLY A 141 5.48 15.92 -14.36
CA GLY A 141 4.98 16.74 -15.47
C GLY A 141 5.80 16.61 -16.77
N ASP A 142 7.08 16.23 -16.65
CA ASP A 142 7.99 15.98 -17.77
C ASP A 142 7.95 14.50 -18.22
N LYS A 143 6.99 13.72 -17.71
CA LYS A 143 6.82 12.28 -17.95
C LYS A 143 7.98 11.41 -17.45
N ARG A 144 8.84 11.92 -16.56
CA ARG A 144 9.90 11.14 -15.93
C ARG A 144 9.32 10.24 -14.86
N ILE A 145 9.78 8.99 -14.80
CA ILE A 145 9.38 8.05 -13.74
C ILE A 145 10.01 8.51 -12.43
N VAL A 146 9.17 8.83 -11.44
CA VAL A 146 9.59 9.21 -10.09
C VAL A 146 9.53 8.04 -9.14
N CYS A 147 8.55 7.16 -9.34
CA CYS A 147 8.47 5.91 -8.60
C CYS A 147 7.78 4.83 -9.44
N GLN A 148 8.19 3.59 -9.26
CA GLN A 148 7.52 2.43 -9.79
C GLN A 148 7.51 1.35 -8.71
N SER A 149 6.33 0.88 -8.32
CA SER A 149 6.19 -0.25 -7.41
C SER A 149 6.14 -1.57 -8.19
N GLY A 150 6.45 -2.69 -7.53
CA GLY A 150 6.68 -3.98 -8.16
C GLY A 150 6.07 -5.14 -7.37
N LYS A 151 6.64 -6.35 -7.54
CA LYS A 151 6.10 -7.59 -6.97
C LYS A 151 6.03 -7.62 -5.43
N ASP A 152 6.85 -6.82 -4.75
CA ASP A 152 7.08 -6.96 -3.30
C ASP A 152 6.66 -5.73 -2.48
N GLY A 153 5.84 -4.83 -3.04
CA GLY A 153 5.34 -3.70 -2.27
C GLY A 153 4.41 -2.81 -3.08
N PRO A 154 3.24 -2.43 -2.54
CA PRO A 154 2.24 -1.72 -3.32
C PRO A 154 2.25 -0.21 -3.07
N ALA A 155 3.39 0.35 -2.65
CA ALA A 155 3.49 1.76 -2.28
C ALA A 155 4.68 2.46 -2.95
N CYS A 156 4.46 3.72 -3.27
CA CYS A 156 5.43 4.68 -3.79
C CYS A 156 5.57 5.82 -2.79
N ASN A 157 6.81 6.21 -2.47
CA ASN A 157 7.10 7.30 -1.54
C ASN A 157 8.20 8.18 -2.12
N TRP A 158 7.99 9.50 -2.16
CA TRP A 158 8.98 10.46 -2.65
C TRP A 158 8.77 11.84 -2.03
N VAL A 159 9.64 12.80 -2.35
CA VAL A 159 9.46 14.22 -2.04
C VAL A 159 9.47 14.98 -3.37
N PRO A 160 8.36 15.62 -3.80
CA PRO A 160 8.34 16.42 -5.03
C PRO A 160 9.31 17.60 -4.93
N LEU A 161 10.07 17.82 -6.01
CA LEU A 161 10.92 19.01 -6.13
C LEU A 161 10.11 20.26 -6.50
N PHE A 162 9.06 20.07 -7.29
CA PHE A 162 8.18 21.14 -7.75
C PHE A 162 6.73 20.84 -7.39
N THR A 163 5.95 21.90 -7.11
CA THR A 163 4.51 21.79 -6.98
C THR A 163 3.91 21.63 -8.37
N GLN A 164 3.43 20.44 -8.68
CA GLN A 164 2.91 20.15 -10.01
C GLN A 164 1.99 18.94 -10.01
N ARG A 165 1.39 18.71 -11.17
CA ARG A 165 0.56 17.55 -11.45
C ARG A 165 1.42 16.34 -11.82
N TYR A 166 1.20 15.24 -11.13
CA TYR A 166 1.79 13.93 -11.41
C TYR A 166 0.74 13.01 -11.99
N ARG A 167 1.15 12.12 -12.89
CA ARG A 167 0.31 11.03 -13.38
C ARG A 167 0.63 9.76 -12.62
N ILE A 168 -0.40 9.17 -12.03
CA ILE A 168 -0.36 7.90 -11.32
C ILE A 168 -1.03 6.85 -12.20
N GLU A 169 -0.35 5.73 -12.40
CA GLU A 169 -0.81 4.61 -13.21
C GLU A 169 -0.83 3.35 -12.34
N VAL A 170 -1.98 2.66 -12.34
CA VAL A 170 -2.17 1.36 -11.71
C VAL A 170 -2.24 0.33 -12.82
N HIS A 171 -1.25 -0.56 -12.91
CA HIS A 171 -1.20 -1.62 -13.89
C HIS A 171 -1.62 -2.96 -13.30
N ASN A 172 -2.45 -3.71 -14.02
CA ASN A 172 -2.85 -5.06 -13.64
C ASN A 172 -2.06 -6.11 -14.42
N GLY A 173 -1.04 -6.67 -13.78
CA GLY A 173 -0.26 -7.77 -14.35
C GLY A 173 -0.92 -9.15 -14.21
N GLY A 174 -2.13 -9.22 -13.66
CA GLY A 174 -2.89 -10.46 -13.47
C GLY A 174 -3.73 -10.86 -14.69
N GLN A 175 -4.40 -12.01 -14.57
CA GLN A 175 -5.24 -12.60 -15.62
C GLN A 175 -6.72 -12.21 -15.54
N TYR A 176 -7.14 -11.52 -14.48
CA TYR A 176 -8.53 -11.16 -14.22
C TYR A 176 -8.66 -9.67 -13.90
N LEU A 177 -9.88 -9.14 -14.01
CA LEU A 177 -10.22 -7.81 -13.52
C LEU A 177 -9.77 -7.65 -12.05
N ALA A 178 -9.09 -6.53 -11.75
CA ALA A 178 -8.74 -6.16 -10.39
C ALA A 178 -9.53 -4.90 -9.97
N ASN A 179 -10.33 -5.04 -8.91
CA ASN A 179 -10.83 -3.90 -8.14
C ASN A 179 -9.73 -3.48 -7.17
N TYR A 180 -9.39 -2.20 -7.16
CA TYR A 180 -8.30 -1.67 -6.35
C TYR A 180 -8.73 -0.43 -5.56
N TYR A 181 -8.14 -0.26 -4.39
CA TYR A 181 -8.20 0.95 -3.59
C TYR A 181 -6.86 1.64 -3.67
N LEU A 182 -6.87 2.90 -4.10
CA LEU A 182 -5.68 3.73 -4.15
C LEU A 182 -5.80 4.83 -3.11
N VAL A 183 -4.69 5.08 -2.41
CA VAL A 183 -4.59 6.04 -1.32
C VAL A 183 -3.42 6.97 -1.59
N VAL A 184 -3.65 8.26 -1.39
CA VAL A 184 -2.67 9.35 -1.56
C VAL A 184 -2.51 10.10 -0.24
N ASP A 185 -1.26 10.43 0.11
CA ASP A 185 -0.86 11.21 1.30
C ASP A 185 0.21 12.25 0.90
#